data_AF-A0A2T2VGI4-F1
#
_entry.id   AF-A0A2T2VGI4-F1
#
_cell.length_a   1.000
_cell.length_b   1.000
_cell.length_c   1.000
_cell.angle_alpha   90.00
_cell.angle_beta   90.00
_cell.angle_gamma   90.00
#
_symmetry.space_group_name_H-M   'P 1'
#
loop_
_entity.id
_entity.type
_entity.pdbx_description
1 polymer ?
#
loop_
_entity_poly.entity_id
_entity_poly.type
_entity_poly.pdbx_seq_one_letter_code
_entity_poly.pdbx_strand_id
1 'polypeptide(L)'
;MNRSYLENIPFYFSNALEAVFQNWFRSVLTALGIVFGVGAVIAMLAVGAGAKKEILNQLELVGVNNILVKPVIKTTDQEEGSSSSAGSGSSSNGDNGKAEDQQQQGKVKFTGGLTMIDAKGIRKNIPGVQRISPEVIFQTHAIRKGKRYPAKLVGIEP
;
A
#
# COMPACT_ATOMS: atom_id res chain seq x y z
N MET A 1 46.16 -43.84 10.63
CA MET A 1 44.82 -44.28 10.19
C MET A 1 44.34 -43.36 9.06
N ASN A 2 43.91 -43.94 7.93
CA ASN A 2 43.04 -43.36 6.89
C ASN A 2 43.65 -42.45 5.79
N ARG A 3 44.73 -42.86 5.12
CA ARG A 3 45.11 -42.29 3.80
C ARG A 3 44.54 -43.08 2.61
N SER A 4 44.12 -44.33 2.81
CA SER A 4 43.65 -45.24 1.74
C SER A 4 42.25 -44.93 1.19
N TYR A 5 41.44 -44.10 1.86
CA TYR A 5 40.10 -43.74 1.35
C TYR A 5 40.15 -42.66 0.26
N LEU A 6 41.18 -41.81 0.24
CA LEU A 6 41.28 -40.69 -0.70
C LEU A 6 41.76 -41.11 -2.10
N GLU A 7 42.47 -42.23 -2.19
CA GLU A 7 43.06 -42.72 -3.46
C GLU A 7 42.03 -43.37 -4.41
N ASN A 8 40.91 -43.86 -3.86
CA ASN A 8 39.89 -44.56 -4.64
C ASN A 8 38.77 -43.64 -5.16
N ILE A 9 38.62 -42.44 -4.59
CA ILE A 9 37.66 -41.43 -5.05
C ILE A 9 37.80 -41.13 -6.56
N PRO A 10 39.00 -40.89 -7.12
CA PRO A 10 39.13 -40.64 -8.56
C PRO A 10 38.70 -41.83 -9.42
N PHE A 11 38.94 -43.06 -8.95
CA PHE A 11 38.54 -44.28 -9.64
C PHE A 11 37.00 -44.44 -9.67
N TYR A 12 36.32 -44.23 -8.54
CA TYR A 12 34.86 -44.27 -8.49
C TYR A 12 34.20 -43.16 -9.31
N PHE A 13 34.80 -41.96 -9.34
CA PHE A 13 34.32 -40.85 -10.15
C PHE A 13 34.43 -41.14 -11.65
N SER A 14 35.57 -41.68 -12.10
CA SER A 14 35.76 -42.10 -13.49
C SER A 14 34.76 -43.19 -13.89
N ASN A 15 34.53 -44.17 -13.01
CA ASN A 15 33.59 -45.25 -13.28
C ASN A 15 32.13 -44.76 -13.34
N ALA A 16 31.77 -43.78 -12.50
CA ALA A 16 30.46 -43.14 -12.55
C ALA A 16 30.28 -42.29 -13.83
N LEU A 17 31.33 -41.59 -14.29
CA LEU A 17 31.30 -40.86 -15.56
C LEU A 17 31.05 -41.80 -16.73
N GLU A 18 31.82 -42.89 -16.80
CA GLU A 18 31.69 -43.90 -17.85
C GLU A 18 30.28 -44.49 -17.90
N ALA A 19 29.69 -44.79 -16.73
CA ALA A 19 28.32 -45.30 -16.61
C ALA A 19 27.27 -44.28 -17.09
N VAL A 20 27.47 -42.98 -16.85
CA VAL A 20 26.60 -41.91 -17.35
C VAL A 20 26.67 -41.80 -18.87
N PHE A 21 27.86 -41.94 -19.46
CA PHE A 21 28.08 -41.93 -20.91
C PHE A 21 27.50 -43.17 -21.61
N GLN A 22 27.53 -44.35 -20.98
CA GLN A 22 26.92 -45.57 -21.53
C GLN A 22 25.41 -45.46 -21.74
N ASN A 23 24.71 -44.67 -20.92
CA ASN A 23 23.26 -44.45 -21.06
C ASN A 23 22.92 -42.98 -21.37
N TRP A 24 23.46 -42.48 -22.47
CA TRP A 24 23.32 -41.10 -22.93
C TRP A 24 21.87 -40.58 -22.90
N PHE A 25 20.90 -41.31 -23.45
CA PHE A 25 19.53 -40.80 -23.58
C PHE A 25 18.85 -40.56 -22.23
N ARG A 26 19.01 -41.50 -21.29
CA ARG A 26 18.41 -41.39 -19.96
C ARG A 26 19.12 -40.31 -19.14
N SER A 27 20.45 -40.29 -19.17
CA SER A 27 21.26 -39.30 -18.45
C SER A 27 20.97 -37.87 -18.92
N VAL A 28 20.93 -37.63 -20.24
CA VAL A 28 20.65 -36.33 -20.82
C VAL A 28 19.25 -35.84 -20.48
N LEU A 29 18.23 -36.70 -20.61
CA LEU A 29 16.85 -36.29 -20.32
C LEU A 29 16.65 -35.91 -18.85
N THR A 30 17.33 -36.60 -17.94
CA THR A 30 17.27 -36.31 -16.50
C THR A 30 17.98 -35.00 -16.16
N ALA A 31 19.17 -34.77 -16.73
CA ALA A 31 19.91 -33.52 -16.56
C ALA A 31 19.14 -32.32 -17.14
N LEU A 32 18.55 -32.51 -18.32
CA LEU A 32 17.75 -31.49 -18.99
C LEU A 32 16.54 -31.07 -18.14
N GLY A 33 15.84 -32.03 -17.53
CA GLY A 33 14.75 -31.73 -16.60
C GLY A 33 15.17 -30.89 -15.41
N ILE A 34 16.34 -31.17 -14.81
CA ILE A 34 16.87 -30.39 -13.67
C ILE A 34 17.26 -28.97 -14.11
N VAL A 35 17.93 -28.83 -15.26
CA VAL A 35 18.37 -27.52 -15.78
C VAL A 35 17.17 -26.62 -16.07
N PHE A 36 16.15 -27.12 -16.77
CA PHE A 36 14.94 -26.34 -17.04
C PHE A 36 14.10 -26.11 -15.77
N GLY A 37 14.01 -27.10 -14.89
CA GLY A 37 13.25 -26.99 -13.63
C GLY A 37 13.81 -25.89 -12.72
N VAL A 38 15.11 -25.96 -12.42
CA VAL A 38 15.76 -24.96 -11.56
C VAL A 38 15.83 -23.60 -12.27
N GLY A 39 16.10 -23.58 -13.57
CA GLY A 39 16.15 -22.35 -14.37
C GLY A 39 14.83 -21.57 -14.35
N ALA A 40 13.70 -22.25 -14.52
CA ALA A 40 12.38 -21.62 -14.49
C ALA A 40 12.05 -21.01 -13.12
N VAL A 41 12.40 -21.72 -12.02
CA VAL A 41 12.17 -21.22 -10.66
C VAL A 41 13.02 -19.98 -10.37
N ILE A 42 14.31 -20.01 -10.74
CA ILE A 42 15.20 -18.85 -10.58
C ILE A 42 14.67 -17.66 -11.38
N ALA A 43 14.27 -17.89 -12.64
CA ALA A 43 13.73 -16.84 -13.50
C ALA A 43 12.46 -16.21 -12.92
N MET A 44 11.50 -17.02 -12.45
CA MET A 44 10.27 -16.53 -11.81
C MET A 44 10.56 -15.67 -10.59
N LEU A 45 11.48 -16.11 -9.73
CA LEU A 45 11.86 -15.35 -8.53
C LEU A 45 12.54 -14.03 -8.89
N ALA A 46 13.45 -14.05 -9.86
CA ALA A 46 14.13 -12.84 -10.33
C ALA A 46 13.14 -11.82 -10.93
N VAL A 47 12.22 -12.29 -11.78
CA VAL A 47 11.16 -11.44 -12.37
C VAL A 47 10.25 -10.87 -11.29
N GLY A 48 9.79 -11.70 -10.34
CA GLY A 48 8.91 -11.25 -9.26
C GLY A 48 9.56 -10.20 -8.35
N ALA A 49 10.82 -10.42 -7.96
CA ALA A 49 11.57 -9.46 -7.15
C ALA A 49 11.84 -8.15 -7.89
N GLY A 50 12.19 -8.23 -9.19
CA GLY A 50 12.41 -7.06 -10.04
C GLY A 50 11.14 -6.23 -10.23
N ALA A 51 10.02 -6.89 -10.57
CA ALA A 51 8.73 -6.24 -10.76
C ALA A 51 8.25 -5.56 -9.47
N LYS A 52 8.40 -6.21 -8.31
CA LYS A 52 8.07 -5.61 -7.02
C LYS A 52 8.87 -4.33 -6.77
N LYS A 53 10.19 -4.35 -7.03
CA LYS A 53 11.05 -3.17 -6.84
C LYS A 53 10.64 -2.02 -7.76
N GLU A 54 10.34 -2.32 -9.02
CA GLU A 54 9.90 -1.33 -10.00
C GLU A 54 8.58 -0.68 -9.58
N ILE A 55 7.59 -1.49 -9.17
CA ILE A 55 6.32 -0.99 -8.67
C ILE A 55 6.52 -0.12 -7.42
N LEU A 56 7.36 -0.53 -6.49
CA LEU A 56 7.67 0.26 -5.29
C LEU A 56 8.27 1.63 -5.66
N ASN A 57 9.23 1.65 -6.59
CA ASN A 57 9.84 2.89 -7.06
C ASN A 57 8.81 3.81 -7.74
N GLN A 58 7.92 3.25 -8.56
CA GLN A 58 6.82 4.01 -9.16
C GLN A 58 5.84 4.54 -8.11
N LEU A 59 5.53 3.76 -7.08
CA LEU A 59 4.68 4.22 -5.97
C LEU A 59 5.36 5.33 -5.16
N GLU A 60 6.67 5.21 -4.88
CA GLU A 60 7.45 6.24 -4.17
C GLU A 60 7.40 7.59 -4.92
N LEU A 61 7.49 7.57 -6.25
CA LEU A 61 7.36 8.77 -7.09
C LEU A 61 5.96 9.42 -7.01
N VAL A 62 4.91 8.63 -6.81
CA VAL A 62 3.52 9.10 -6.63
C VAL A 62 3.29 9.64 -5.21
N GLY A 63 4.19 9.33 -4.26
CA GLY A 63 4.12 9.83 -2.88
C GLY A 63 3.12 9.04 -2.03
N VAL A 64 3.43 7.78 -1.75
CA VAL A 64 2.64 6.90 -0.85
C VAL A 64 2.55 7.38 0.60
N ASN A 65 3.32 8.42 0.98
CA ASN A 65 3.27 9.05 2.30
C ASN A 65 2.26 10.21 2.38
N ASN A 66 1.15 10.16 1.65
CA ASN A 66 0.10 11.18 1.72
C ASN A 66 -0.98 10.78 2.74
N ILE A 67 -1.28 11.68 3.68
CA ILE A 67 -2.37 11.53 4.65
C ILE A 67 -3.49 12.50 4.26
N LEU A 68 -4.64 11.93 3.89
CA LEU A 68 -5.83 12.70 3.52
C LEU A 68 -6.73 12.94 4.74
N VAL A 69 -6.76 14.17 5.23
CA VAL A 69 -7.63 14.57 6.35
C VAL A 69 -8.90 15.20 5.79
N LYS A 70 -10.07 14.62 6.13
CA LYS A 70 -11.39 15.14 5.75
C LYS A 70 -12.24 15.35 6.99
N PRO A 71 -13.04 16.45 7.06
CA PRO A 71 -13.98 16.62 8.15
C PRO A 71 -15.11 15.60 8.00
N VAL A 72 -15.48 14.94 9.11
CA VAL A 72 -16.67 14.10 9.16
C VAL A 72 -17.88 15.00 9.41
N ILE A 73 -18.50 15.48 8.34
CA ILE A 73 -19.79 16.19 8.44
C ILE A 73 -20.85 15.11 8.60
N LYS A 74 -21.40 14.99 9.81
CA LYS A 74 -22.60 14.18 10.03
C LYS A 74 -23.80 14.93 9.44
N THR A 75 -24.00 14.84 8.14
CA THR A 75 -25.29 15.18 7.54
C THR A 75 -26.28 14.13 8.00
N THR A 76 -27.26 14.55 8.81
CA THR A 76 -28.35 13.72 9.35
C THR A 76 -29.31 13.22 8.27
N ASP A 77 -29.05 13.48 6.98
CA ASP A 77 -29.91 13.03 5.89
C ASP A 77 -29.34 11.75 5.25
N GLN A 78 -29.85 10.63 5.76
CA GLN A 78 -30.03 9.29 5.18
C GLN A 78 -29.08 8.74 4.09
N GLU A 79 -28.53 7.57 4.42
CA GLU A 79 -28.60 6.30 3.66
C GLU A 79 -28.40 6.36 2.13
N GLU A 80 -27.21 5.97 1.66
CA GLU A 80 -26.95 4.67 1.04
C GLU A 80 -25.60 4.69 0.29
N GLY A 81 -24.78 3.67 0.53
CA GLY A 81 -23.75 3.22 -0.40
C GLY A 81 -22.52 4.11 -0.61
N SER A 82 -21.49 3.95 0.22
CA SER A 82 -20.13 3.61 -0.24
C SER A 82 -19.20 3.41 0.95
N SER A 83 -18.63 2.22 0.96
CA SER A 83 -17.79 1.59 1.96
C SER A 83 -16.46 2.31 2.26
N SER A 84 -16.03 2.09 3.50
CA SER A 84 -14.64 1.91 3.94
C SER A 84 -13.66 3.09 3.90
N SER A 85 -13.37 3.63 5.09
CA SER A 85 -12.03 3.52 5.69
C SER A 85 -12.10 3.95 7.15
N ALA A 86 -12.12 2.96 8.03
CA ALA A 86 -12.05 3.13 9.47
C ALA A 86 -10.71 3.77 9.87
N GLY A 87 -10.77 5.01 10.37
CA GLY A 87 -9.72 5.61 11.20
C GLY A 87 -10.25 5.72 12.62
N SER A 88 -10.10 4.63 13.37
CA SER A 88 -10.36 4.58 14.80
C SER A 88 -9.38 5.51 15.51
N GLY A 89 -9.89 6.64 16.00
CA GLY A 89 -9.19 7.57 16.88
C GLY A 89 -10.06 7.75 18.12
N SER A 90 -9.78 6.93 19.12
CA SER A 90 -10.34 6.99 20.47
C SER A 90 -10.38 8.45 20.96
N SER A 91 -11.56 9.04 21.08
CA SER A 91 -11.73 10.20 21.95
C SER A 91 -11.90 9.65 23.36
N SER A 92 -10.78 9.41 24.03
CA SER A 92 -10.74 9.34 25.48
C SER A 92 -11.16 10.72 26.01
N ASN A 93 -12.45 10.91 26.30
CA ASN A 93 -12.87 12.04 27.10
C ASN A 93 -12.85 11.58 28.55
N GLY A 94 -11.75 11.92 29.23
CA GLY A 94 -11.64 11.80 30.67
C GLY A 94 -12.73 12.63 31.35
N ASP A 95 -13.34 11.98 32.33
CA ASP A 95 -13.79 12.50 33.62
C ASP A 95 -14.24 13.97 33.67
N ASN A 96 -15.55 14.15 33.88
CA ASN A 96 -16.02 15.06 34.92
C ASN A 96 -17.48 14.73 35.30
N GLY A 97 -17.64 14.26 36.53
CA GLY A 97 -18.65 14.76 37.48
C GLY A 97 -20.14 14.61 37.16
N LYS A 98 -20.80 13.73 37.91
CA LYS A 98 -22.27 13.61 38.05
C LYS A 98 -22.97 14.96 38.33
N ALA A 99 -24.10 15.19 37.69
CA ALA A 99 -25.37 15.61 38.32
C ALA A 99 -26.49 15.62 37.27
N GLU A 100 -27.70 15.32 37.74
CA GLU A 100 -28.89 14.95 36.99
C GLU A 100 -29.64 16.15 36.37
N ASP A 101 -30.56 15.79 35.47
CA ASP A 101 -31.80 16.46 35.09
C ASP A 101 -31.88 17.59 34.03
N GLN A 102 -32.79 17.29 33.09
CA GLN A 102 -33.68 18.15 32.30
C GLN A 102 -33.16 18.86 31.03
N GLN A 103 -33.70 18.35 29.91
CA GLN A 103 -34.13 19.06 28.70
C GLN A 103 -33.22 20.18 28.18
N GLN A 104 -32.43 19.86 27.16
CA GLN A 104 -32.23 20.80 26.05
C GLN A 104 -31.85 20.07 24.75
N GLN A 105 -32.65 20.38 23.74
CA GLN A 105 -32.54 20.04 22.32
C GLN A 105 -31.11 19.69 21.91
N GLY A 106 -30.93 18.47 21.41
CA GLY A 106 -29.64 17.92 21.02
C GLY A 106 -28.89 18.89 20.13
N LYS A 107 -27.91 19.60 20.71
CA LYS A 107 -26.94 20.38 19.96
C LYS A 107 -26.25 19.42 19.03
N VAL A 108 -26.68 19.40 17.77
CA VAL A 108 -25.89 18.87 16.67
C VAL A 108 -24.55 19.57 16.83
N LYS A 109 -23.54 18.82 17.25
CA LYS A 109 -22.20 19.33 17.53
C LYS A 109 -21.69 19.85 16.19
N PHE A 110 -21.87 21.16 15.97
CA PHE A 110 -21.54 21.80 14.71
C PHE A 110 -20.02 21.75 14.58
N THR A 111 -19.53 20.74 13.88
CA THR A 111 -18.12 20.68 13.50
C THR A 111 -18.00 21.66 12.35
N GLY A 112 -17.58 22.89 12.64
CA GLY A 112 -16.98 23.72 11.59
C GLY A 112 -15.93 22.86 10.88
N GLY A 113 -15.97 22.83 9.56
CA GLY A 113 -15.09 21.96 8.77
C GLY A 113 -13.60 22.22 9.05
N LEU A 114 -12.73 21.59 8.27
CA LEU A 114 -11.30 21.85 8.39
C LEU A 114 -11.01 23.31 8.03
N THR A 115 -10.34 24.02 8.95
CA THR A 115 -9.96 25.41 8.75
C THR A 115 -8.49 25.56 8.45
N MET A 116 -8.11 26.75 8.00
CA MET A 116 -6.71 27.05 7.67
C MET A 116 -5.80 27.12 8.91
N ILE A 117 -6.39 27.34 10.08
CA ILE A 117 -5.69 27.28 11.36
C ILE A 117 -5.28 25.84 11.66
N ASP A 118 -6.16 24.87 11.37
CA ASP A 118 -5.89 23.45 11.57
C ASP A 118 -4.75 22.97 10.64
N ALA A 119 -4.76 23.41 9.37
CA ALA A 119 -3.68 23.13 8.43
C ALA A 119 -2.31 23.63 8.95
N LYS A 120 -2.25 24.86 9.48
CA LYS A 120 -1.02 25.41 10.09
C LYS A 120 -0.64 24.67 11.37
N GLY A 121 -1.63 24.27 12.18
CA GLY A 121 -1.43 23.49 13.40
C GLY A 121 -0.81 22.12 13.12
N ILE A 122 -1.29 21.42 12.09
CA ILE A 122 -0.75 20.14 11.64
C ILE A 122 0.73 20.28 11.26
N ARG A 123 1.10 21.34 10.53
CA ARG A 123 2.50 21.59 10.15
C ARG A 123 3.42 21.79 11.35
N LYS A 124 2.91 22.41 12.43
CA LYS A 124 3.71 22.75 13.61
C LYS A 124 3.83 21.59 14.60
N ASN A 125 2.75 20.83 14.78
CA ASN A 125 2.65 19.85 15.86
C ASN A 125 3.00 18.43 15.44
N ILE A 126 2.88 18.07 14.16
CA ILE A 126 3.19 16.71 13.68
C ILE A 126 4.61 16.69 13.11
N PRO A 127 5.57 16.01 13.76
CA PRO A 127 6.90 15.84 13.21
C PRO A 127 6.84 14.95 11.95
N GLY A 128 7.51 15.37 10.87
CA GLY A 128 7.59 14.60 9.62
C GLY A 128 6.68 15.08 8.48
N VAL A 129 5.82 16.08 8.71
CA VAL A 129 5.01 16.68 7.64
C VAL A 129 5.86 17.63 6.79
N GLN A 130 6.21 17.21 5.57
CA GLN A 130 7.02 18.03 4.65
C GLN A 130 6.20 19.10 3.93
N ARG A 131 5.00 18.74 3.45
CA ARG A 131 4.10 19.62 2.70
C ARG A 131 2.65 19.35 3.08
N ILE A 132 1.83 20.41 3.11
CA ILE A 132 0.38 20.33 3.28
C ILE A 132 -0.24 20.99 2.05
N SER A 133 -1.27 20.36 1.49
CA SER A 133 -2.03 20.90 0.36
C SER A 133 -3.49 21.06 0.79
N PRO A 134 -3.90 22.27 1.23
CA PRO A 134 -5.28 22.57 1.54
C PRO A 134 -6.12 22.49 0.26
N GLU A 135 -7.18 21.68 0.27
CA GLU A 135 -8.09 21.49 -0.88
C GLU A 135 -9.49 21.97 -0.50
N VAL A 136 -10.10 22.77 -1.39
CA VAL A 136 -11.51 23.17 -1.29
C VAL A 136 -12.24 22.73 -2.55
N ILE A 137 -13.35 22.04 -2.37
CA ILE A 137 -14.18 21.50 -3.45
C ILE A 137 -15.53 22.20 -3.44
N PHE A 138 -15.90 22.83 -4.56
CA PHE A 138 -17.23 23.39 -4.77
C PHE A 138 -17.92 22.67 -5.94
N GLN A 139 -19.13 22.17 -5.70
CA GLN A 139 -20.01 21.75 -6.79
C GLN A 139 -20.64 23.00 -7.39
N THR A 140 -20.29 23.32 -8.63
CA THR A 140 -20.81 24.47 -9.37
C THR A 140 -21.40 24.01 -10.71
N HIS A 141 -22.12 24.89 -11.40
CA HIS A 141 -22.66 24.58 -12.73
C HIS A 141 -21.93 25.42 -13.78
N ALA A 142 -21.34 24.76 -14.77
CA ALA A 142 -20.75 25.43 -15.92
C ALA A 142 -21.80 25.59 -17.02
N ILE A 143 -21.91 26.78 -17.61
CA ILE A 143 -22.83 27.05 -18.71
C ILE A 143 -22.01 27.09 -20.01
N ARG A 144 -22.31 26.20 -20.95
CA ARG A 144 -21.75 26.23 -22.31
C ARG A 144 -22.86 26.08 -23.34
N LYS A 145 -22.98 27.03 -24.28
CA LYS A 145 -24.03 27.05 -25.33
C LYS A 145 -25.45 26.90 -24.77
N GLY A 146 -25.77 27.60 -23.68
CA GLY A 146 -27.11 27.59 -23.07
C GLY A 146 -27.49 26.32 -22.29
N LYS A 147 -26.63 25.29 -22.27
CA LYS A 147 -26.84 24.07 -21.47
C LYS A 147 -25.98 24.12 -20.19
N ARG A 148 -26.62 23.83 -19.06
CA ARG A 148 -25.96 23.72 -17.74
C ARG A 148 -25.37 22.32 -17.60
N TYR A 149 -24.10 22.25 -17.27
CA TYR A 149 -23.41 21.01 -16.94
C TYR A 149 -22.94 21.06 -15.49
N PRO A 150 -23.16 20.01 -14.69
CA PRO A 150 -22.57 19.93 -13.36
C PRO A 150 -21.05 19.91 -13.50
N ALA A 151 -20.37 20.75 -12.72
CA ALA A 151 -18.93 20.89 -12.73
C ALA A 151 -18.40 20.87 -11.29
N LYS A 152 -17.26 20.22 -11.09
CA LYS A 152 -16.56 20.20 -9.81
C LYS A 152 -15.39 21.18 -9.88
N LEU A 153 -15.46 22.26 -9.11
CA LEU A 153 -14.37 23.22 -8.99
C LEU A 153 -13.50 22.82 -7.80
N VAL A 154 -12.21 22.61 -8.06
CA VAL A 154 -11.23 22.23 -7.05
C VAL A 154 -10.21 23.36 -6.96
N GLY A 155 -10.09 23.97 -5.78
CA GLY A 155 -9.10 24.98 -5.47
C GLY A 155 -8.03 24.40 -4.54
N ILE A 156 -6.76 24.64 -4.86
CA ILE A 156 -5.62 24.36 -3.99
C ILE A 156 -4.90 25.68 -3.68
N GLU A 157 -4.38 25.83 -2.46
CA GLU A 157 -3.47 26.92 -2.14
C GLU A 157 -2.03 26.51 -2.53
N PRO A 158 -1.27 27.35 -3.27
CA PRO A 158 0.06 26.98 -3.79
C PRO A 158 1.12 26.71 -2.72
#